data_AF-A0A399WMR1-F1
#
_entry.id   AF-A0A399WMR1-F1
#
_cell.length_a   1.000
_cell.length_b   1.000
_cell.length_c   1.000
_cell.angle_alpha   90.00
_cell.angle_beta   90.00
_cell.angle_gamma   90.00
#
_symmetry.space_group_name_H-M   'P 1'
#
loop_
_entity.id
_entity.type
_entity.pdbx_description
1 polymer ?
#
loop_
_entity_poly.entity_id
_entity_poly.type
_entity_poly.pdbx_seq_one_letter_code
_entity_poly.pdbx_strand_id
1 'polypeptide(L)'
;MSDLKTKERLPRSIQNKQIKVGKWTDSLKNSDVNQIWTELHRIVSSHPLVRASKRAGFLVEEGKYNAYTDLTQELFVALLSKERFQHYLDTGMTDAEIEAEISQIELTNMLTAELRKRYPESYRLARRISTLVQSSPTFKRFDNVGNPDAHRRLADRLYGLADWKVEKPRRDVQEMDERVKAVSFKARDTRMVGCTGDAQIVISNVELEKLIIRVFKAVDSPVDVRSLRSFVMSRLPIMDIHLVPVGGPADDEDDRMHFEFTDHRGTPEDDLLKSEGEREAIGYVDDFLATLSKSVRGKEKQYDRMINVLWHCYLIGDSGTQLEVAEMLGVSDSLVSDYRKRIESNLQQLSFGNVNEARQFEKALKQRVRSMVTIEREEVAA
;
A
#
# COMPACT_ATOMS: atom_id res chain seq x y z
N MET A 1 33.79 -32.89 -39.95
CA MET A 1 34.16 -31.47 -39.74
C MET A 1 33.06 -30.60 -40.30
N SER A 2 32.16 -30.12 -39.45
CA SER A 2 31.22 -29.05 -39.76
C SER A 2 30.63 -28.53 -38.45
N ASP A 3 31.37 -27.63 -37.80
CA ASP A 3 30.99 -26.93 -36.57
C ASP A 3 29.90 -25.89 -36.86
N LEU A 4 28.64 -26.26 -36.61
CA LEU A 4 27.53 -25.32 -36.52
C LEU A 4 27.47 -24.77 -35.09
N LYS A 5 28.10 -23.61 -34.88
CA LYS A 5 27.97 -22.81 -33.65
C LYS A 5 26.55 -22.25 -33.52
N THR A 6 25.73 -22.94 -32.74
CA THR A 6 24.49 -22.41 -32.17
C THR A 6 24.85 -21.32 -31.17
N LYS A 7 24.76 -20.04 -31.58
CA LYS A 7 24.83 -18.91 -30.65
C LYS A 7 23.55 -18.88 -29.82
N GLU A 8 23.62 -19.40 -28.61
CA GLU A 8 22.61 -19.16 -27.58
C GLU A 8 22.42 -17.65 -27.37
N ARG A 9 21.17 -17.22 -27.53
CA ARG A 9 20.72 -15.85 -27.30
C ARG A 9 20.73 -15.58 -25.81
N LEU A 10 21.73 -14.86 -25.32
CA LEU A 10 21.70 -14.24 -24.00
C LEU A 10 20.52 -13.24 -23.90
N PRO A 11 19.87 -13.14 -22.72
CA PRO A 11 18.73 -12.25 -22.51
C PRO A 11 19.15 -10.79 -22.72
N ARG A 12 18.31 -10.04 -23.44
CA ARG A 12 18.48 -8.60 -23.73
C ARG A 12 18.67 -7.84 -22.42
N SER A 13 19.91 -7.45 -22.13
CA SER A 13 20.16 -6.43 -21.12
C SER A 13 19.46 -5.16 -21.58
N ILE A 14 18.88 -4.45 -20.61
CA ILE A 14 18.24 -3.15 -20.78
C ILE A 14 19.24 -2.28 -21.54
N GLN A 15 18.98 -2.03 -22.82
CA GLN A 15 19.71 -1.06 -23.61
C GLN A 15 19.48 0.30 -22.95
N ASN A 16 20.39 0.68 -22.05
CA ASN A 16 20.49 2.02 -21.51
C ASN A 16 20.59 2.96 -22.71
N LYS A 17 19.51 3.69 -23.02
CA LYS A 17 19.64 4.95 -23.77
C LYS A 17 20.75 5.71 -23.07
N GLN A 18 21.83 6.03 -23.78
CA GLN A 18 22.88 6.90 -23.25
C GLN A 18 22.21 8.22 -22.87
N ILE A 19 21.94 8.37 -21.57
CA ILE A 19 21.46 9.63 -21.02
C ILE A 19 22.63 10.59 -21.20
N LYS A 20 22.42 11.65 -21.97
CA LYS A 20 23.42 12.68 -22.20
C LYS A 20 23.83 13.26 -20.84
N VAL A 21 25.08 13.02 -20.44
CA VAL A 21 25.64 13.50 -19.17
C VAL A 21 25.81 15.02 -19.26
N GLY A 22 25.40 15.73 -18.21
CA GLY A 22 25.51 17.19 -18.13
C GLY A 22 26.96 17.65 -17.96
N LYS A 23 27.29 18.87 -18.38
CA LYS A 23 28.63 19.46 -18.18
C LYS A 23 28.75 20.08 -16.78
N TRP A 24 28.75 19.25 -15.75
CA TRP A 24 28.66 19.69 -14.34
C TRP A 24 29.88 20.48 -13.88
N THR A 25 31.09 19.96 -14.10
CA THR A 25 32.35 20.55 -13.65
C THR A 25 32.57 21.95 -14.21
N ASP A 26 32.35 22.15 -15.51
CA ASP A 26 32.46 23.47 -16.15
C ASP A 26 31.42 24.45 -15.60
N SER A 27 30.18 24.00 -15.43
CA SER A 27 29.07 24.84 -14.92
C SER A 27 29.30 25.25 -13.47
N LEU A 28 29.81 24.34 -12.63
CA LEU A 28 30.12 24.59 -11.23
C LEU A 28 31.32 25.53 -11.07
N LYS A 29 32.40 25.33 -11.83
CA LYS A 29 33.59 26.21 -11.80
C LYS A 29 33.26 27.64 -12.22
N ASN A 30 32.42 27.79 -13.23
CA ASN A 30 31.99 29.10 -13.74
C ASN A 30 30.82 29.70 -12.96
N SER A 31 30.30 28.99 -11.95
CA SER A 31 29.10 29.40 -11.20
C SER A 31 27.90 29.73 -12.11
N ASP A 32 27.73 28.97 -13.20
CA ASP A 32 26.62 29.16 -14.14
C ASP A 32 25.35 28.53 -13.57
N VAL A 33 24.62 29.33 -12.80
CA VAL A 33 23.37 28.92 -12.13
C VAL A 33 22.30 28.45 -13.11
N ASN A 34 22.23 29.05 -14.30
CA ASN A 34 21.22 28.69 -15.30
C ASN A 34 21.49 27.30 -15.89
N GLN A 35 22.76 27.01 -16.18
CA GLN A 35 23.15 25.69 -16.67
C GLN A 35 23.00 24.62 -15.59
N ILE A 36 23.37 24.92 -14.34
CA ILE A 36 23.16 24.03 -13.18
C ILE A 36 21.67 23.72 -13.01
N TRP A 37 20.81 24.74 -13.04
CA TRP A 37 19.36 24.57 -12.93
C TRP A 37 18.79 23.70 -14.05
N THR A 38 19.21 23.95 -15.28
CA THR A 38 18.75 23.20 -16.46
C THR A 38 19.12 21.71 -16.35
N GLU A 39 20.34 21.40 -15.91
CA GLU A 39 20.78 20.03 -15.71
C GLU A 39 20.08 19.35 -14.52
N LEU A 40 19.85 20.06 -13.42
CA LEU A 40 19.05 19.54 -12.30
C LEU A 40 17.61 19.23 -12.73
N HIS A 41 16.97 20.14 -13.47
CA HIS A 41 15.62 19.93 -13.98
C HIS A 41 15.56 18.73 -14.94
N ARG A 42 16.60 18.51 -15.75
CA ARG A 42 16.72 17.31 -16.58
C ARG A 42 16.82 16.04 -15.73
N ILE A 43 17.66 16.03 -14.69
CA ILE A 43 17.77 14.88 -13.78
C ILE A 43 16.40 14.60 -13.13
N VAL A 44 15.76 15.62 -12.56
CA VAL A 44 14.48 15.51 -11.87
C VAL A 44 13.37 14.98 -12.79
N SER A 45 13.22 15.56 -13.97
CA SER A 45 12.17 15.18 -14.93
C SER A 45 12.36 13.77 -15.51
N SER A 46 13.61 13.33 -15.66
CA SER A 46 13.94 11.99 -16.18
C SER A 46 14.00 10.90 -15.11
N HIS A 47 14.05 11.27 -13.84
CA HIS A 47 14.25 10.33 -12.73
C HIS A 47 13.08 9.32 -12.60
N PRO A 48 13.35 8.00 -12.55
CA PRO A 48 12.30 6.98 -12.51
C PRO A 48 11.31 7.14 -11.34
N LEU A 49 11.80 7.50 -10.14
CA LEU A 49 10.93 7.68 -8.99
C LEU A 49 10.03 8.91 -9.14
N VAL A 50 10.54 10.02 -9.69
CA VAL A 50 9.73 11.23 -9.91
C VAL A 50 8.63 10.97 -10.93
N ARG A 51 8.97 10.25 -12.01
CA ARG A 51 8.00 9.85 -13.04
C ARG A 51 6.96 8.87 -12.49
N ALA A 52 7.36 7.92 -11.66
CA ALA A 52 6.45 7.02 -10.98
C ALA A 52 5.53 7.77 -10.02
N SER A 53 6.08 8.70 -9.22
CA SER A 53 5.31 9.53 -8.29
C SER A 53 4.31 10.43 -9.01
N LYS A 54 4.70 11.06 -10.13
CA LYS A 54 3.77 11.85 -10.95
C LYS A 54 2.64 10.99 -11.53
N ARG A 55 2.96 9.82 -12.08
CA ARG A 55 1.96 8.90 -12.64
C ARG A 55 0.98 8.38 -11.59
N ALA A 56 1.44 8.22 -10.36
CA ALA A 56 0.61 7.78 -9.25
C ALA A 56 -0.10 8.94 -8.52
N GLY A 57 -0.05 10.17 -9.06
CA GLY A 57 -0.76 11.32 -8.50
C GLY A 57 -0.12 11.92 -7.24
N PHE A 58 1.03 11.43 -6.78
CA PHE A 58 1.69 11.91 -5.56
C PHE A 58 2.34 13.30 -5.69
N LEU A 59 2.56 13.76 -6.91
CA LEU A 59 3.15 15.07 -7.22
C LEU A 59 2.09 16.07 -7.71
N VAL A 60 0.81 15.82 -7.43
CA VAL A 60 -0.25 16.80 -7.64
C VAL A 60 -0.42 17.54 -6.31
N GLU A 61 0.13 18.75 -6.24
CA GLU A 61 -0.35 19.74 -5.26
C GLU A 61 -1.46 20.57 -5.90
N GLU A 62 -2.40 20.97 -5.06
CA GLU A 62 -3.53 21.84 -5.38
C GLU A 62 -3.02 23.15 -6.01
N GLY A 63 -2.97 23.21 -7.34
CA GLY A 63 -2.58 24.42 -8.05
C GLY A 63 -1.68 24.20 -9.24
N LYS A 64 -1.68 25.18 -10.14
CA LYS A 64 -1.11 25.16 -11.50
C LYS A 64 0.44 25.16 -11.57
N TYR A 65 1.14 24.61 -10.58
CA TYR A 65 2.61 24.58 -10.57
C TYR A 65 3.17 23.29 -11.19
N ASN A 66 4.25 23.43 -11.96
CA ASN A 66 4.93 22.28 -12.54
C ASN A 66 5.75 21.60 -11.44
N ALA A 67 5.23 20.51 -10.87
CA ALA A 67 5.89 19.76 -9.79
C ALA A 67 7.36 19.37 -10.06
N TYR A 68 7.79 19.33 -11.33
CA TYR A 68 9.20 19.16 -11.66
C TYR A 68 10.05 20.37 -11.30
N THR A 69 9.53 21.58 -11.48
CA THR A 69 10.17 22.85 -11.15
C THR A 69 10.32 22.99 -9.64
N ASP A 70 9.28 22.71 -8.86
CA ASP A 70 9.34 22.80 -7.40
C ASP A 70 10.34 21.80 -6.81
N LEU A 71 10.30 20.56 -7.29
CA LEU A 71 11.24 19.53 -6.87
C LEU A 71 12.68 19.84 -7.31
N THR A 72 12.87 20.54 -8.43
CA THR A 72 14.18 21.04 -8.86
C THR A 72 14.66 22.15 -7.92
N GLN A 73 13.77 23.05 -7.50
CA GLN A 73 14.08 24.10 -6.54
C GLN A 73 14.50 23.52 -5.19
N GLU A 74 13.73 22.57 -4.67
CA GLU A 74 14.05 21.88 -3.41
C GLU A 74 15.39 21.15 -3.50
N LEU A 75 15.64 20.42 -4.60
CA LEU A 75 16.91 19.73 -4.81
C LEU A 75 18.09 20.72 -4.85
N PHE A 76 17.93 21.84 -5.55
CA PHE A 76 18.96 22.88 -5.63
C PHE A 76 19.29 23.46 -4.25
N VAL A 77 18.26 23.84 -3.47
CA VAL A 77 18.43 24.37 -2.11
C VAL A 77 19.05 23.33 -1.17
N ALA A 78 18.66 22.06 -1.29
CA ALA A 78 19.22 20.95 -0.51
C ALA A 78 20.71 20.71 -0.83
N LEU A 79 21.10 20.76 -2.11
CA LEU A 79 22.50 20.61 -2.52
C LEU A 79 23.35 21.80 -2.03
N LEU A 80 22.80 23.02 -2.11
CA LEU A 80 23.47 24.23 -1.66
C LEU A 80 23.66 24.26 -0.14
N SER A 81 22.60 23.99 0.63
CA SER A 81 22.64 23.97 2.11
C SER A 81 23.58 22.92 2.70
N LYS A 82 23.83 21.83 1.96
CA LYS A 82 24.79 20.78 2.34
C LYS A 82 26.19 21.00 1.75
N GLU A 83 26.44 22.14 1.12
CA GLU A 83 27.70 22.49 0.45
C GLU A 83 28.16 21.44 -0.58
N ARG A 84 27.22 20.69 -1.19
CA ARG A 84 27.53 19.57 -2.09
C ARG A 84 28.24 20.02 -3.36
N PHE A 85 27.87 21.17 -3.90
CA PHE A 85 28.52 21.74 -5.08
C PHE A 85 30.01 22.01 -4.86
N GLN A 86 30.37 22.53 -3.68
CA GLN A 86 31.76 22.76 -3.32
C GLN A 86 32.49 21.43 -3.11
N HIS A 87 31.84 20.48 -2.42
CA HIS A 87 32.38 19.14 -2.23
C HIS A 87 32.76 18.45 -3.55
N TYR A 88 31.92 18.56 -4.58
CA TYR A 88 32.19 17.98 -5.91
C TYR A 88 33.44 18.57 -6.58
N LEU A 89 33.68 19.87 -6.38
CA LEU A 89 34.88 20.55 -6.87
C LEU A 89 36.12 20.14 -6.10
N ASP A 90 36.03 20.12 -4.76
CA ASP A 90 37.17 19.83 -3.87
C ASP A 90 37.66 18.38 -4.01
N THR A 91 36.74 17.45 -4.26
CA THR A 91 37.04 16.03 -4.49
C THR A 91 37.40 15.71 -5.93
N GLY A 92 37.26 16.66 -6.85
CA GLY A 92 37.59 16.49 -8.26
C GLY A 92 36.70 15.47 -8.99
N MET A 93 35.43 15.36 -8.59
CA MET A 93 34.50 14.40 -9.20
C MET A 93 34.24 14.73 -10.67
N THR A 94 34.12 13.67 -11.48
CA THR A 94 33.75 13.78 -12.89
C THR A 94 32.28 14.10 -13.06
N ASP A 95 31.89 14.63 -14.22
CA ASP A 95 30.50 14.93 -14.55
C ASP A 95 29.54 13.74 -14.35
N ALA A 96 30.02 12.53 -14.68
CA ALA A 96 29.25 11.30 -14.52
C ALA A 96 29.08 10.91 -13.05
N GLU A 97 30.10 11.13 -12.21
CA GLU A 97 30.03 10.86 -10.77
C GLU A 97 29.11 11.87 -10.07
N ILE A 98 29.19 13.15 -10.44
CA ILE A 98 28.29 14.20 -9.93
C ILE A 98 26.85 13.87 -10.29
N GLU A 99 26.56 13.55 -11.55
CA GLU A 99 25.21 13.18 -11.98
C GLU A 99 24.71 11.91 -11.27
N ALA A 100 25.58 10.91 -11.08
CA ALA A 100 25.23 9.69 -10.36
C ALA A 100 24.92 9.98 -8.87
N GLU A 101 25.72 10.81 -8.19
CA GLU A 101 25.46 11.17 -6.80
C GLU A 101 24.17 11.99 -6.65
N ILE A 102 23.98 13.01 -7.50
CA ILE A 102 22.76 13.83 -7.47
C ILE A 102 21.51 12.97 -7.72
N SER A 103 21.54 12.14 -8.77
CA SER A 103 20.39 11.33 -9.18
C SER A 103 20.11 10.16 -8.22
N GLN A 104 21.13 9.36 -7.92
CA GLN A 104 20.96 8.10 -7.18
C GLN A 104 20.98 8.27 -5.67
N ILE A 105 21.61 9.33 -5.15
CA ILE A 105 21.76 9.55 -3.71
C ILE A 105 20.90 10.74 -3.27
N GLU A 106 21.19 11.96 -3.72
CA GLU A 106 20.55 13.16 -3.16
C GLU A 106 19.07 13.26 -3.50
N LEU A 107 18.71 13.18 -4.80
CA LEU A 107 17.33 13.21 -5.25
C LEU A 107 16.52 12.03 -4.69
N THR A 108 17.13 10.83 -4.67
CA THR A 108 16.47 9.65 -4.10
C THR A 108 16.24 9.79 -2.60
N ASN A 109 17.19 10.35 -1.85
CA ASN A 109 17.04 10.61 -0.42
C ASN A 109 15.96 11.66 -0.14
N MET A 110 15.92 12.74 -0.92
CA MET A 110 14.91 13.78 -0.82
C MET A 110 13.50 13.21 -1.05
N LEU A 111 13.30 12.51 -2.17
CA LEU A 111 12.02 11.85 -2.48
C LEU A 111 11.60 10.85 -1.41
N THR A 112 12.55 10.06 -0.91
CA THR A 112 12.27 9.07 0.13
C THR A 112 11.96 9.74 1.47
N ALA A 113 12.59 10.88 1.78
CA ALA A 113 12.29 11.66 2.98
C ALA A 113 10.89 12.27 2.91
N GLU A 114 10.49 12.82 1.77
CA GLU A 114 9.13 13.33 1.57
C GLU A 114 8.08 12.22 1.66
N LEU A 115 8.34 11.05 1.06
CA LEU A 115 7.48 9.88 1.25
C LEU A 115 7.38 9.43 2.72
N ARG A 116 8.46 9.57 3.52
CA ARG A 116 8.42 9.27 4.96
C ARG A 116 7.60 10.29 5.75
N LYS A 117 7.62 11.56 5.35
CA LYS A 117 6.84 12.62 5.98
C LYS A 117 5.35 12.48 5.64
N ARG A 118 5.03 12.27 4.37
CA ARG A 118 3.65 12.12 3.87
C ARG A 118 3.02 10.78 4.28
N TYR A 119 3.80 9.70 4.30
CA TYR A 119 3.32 8.34 4.59
C TYR A 119 4.16 7.60 5.66
N PRO A 120 4.24 8.14 6.89
CA PRO A 120 5.12 7.60 7.93
C PRO A 120 4.76 6.16 8.31
N GLU A 121 3.47 5.83 8.33
CA GLU A 121 2.98 4.50 8.71
C GLU A 121 3.26 3.44 7.65
N SER A 122 3.01 3.75 6.37
CA SER A 122 3.37 2.90 5.24
C SER A 122 4.86 2.55 5.23
N TYR A 123 5.71 3.56 5.47
CA TYR A 123 7.14 3.36 5.55
C TYR A 123 7.55 2.50 6.76
N ARG A 124 6.98 2.78 7.95
CA ARG A 124 7.22 1.99 9.17
C ARG A 124 6.85 0.52 8.95
N LEU A 125 5.67 0.25 8.40
CA LEU A 125 5.19 -1.11 8.13
C LEU A 125 6.06 -1.83 7.09
N ALA A 126 6.38 -1.19 5.97
CA ALA A 126 7.25 -1.76 4.94
C ALA A 126 8.61 -2.19 5.51
N ARG A 127 9.20 -1.39 6.40
CA ARG A 127 10.45 -1.73 7.09
C ARG A 127 10.27 -2.91 8.04
N ARG A 128 9.23 -2.89 8.88
CA ARG A 128 8.92 -3.99 9.82
C ARG A 128 8.71 -5.32 9.12
N ILE A 129 7.94 -5.34 8.02
CA ILE A 129 7.73 -6.54 7.18
C ILE A 129 9.07 -7.09 6.70
N SER A 130 9.97 -6.21 6.25
CA SER A 130 11.27 -6.62 5.71
C SER A 130 12.19 -7.18 6.79
N THR A 131 12.15 -6.60 7.99
CA THR A 131 12.91 -7.11 9.14
C THR A 131 12.39 -8.47 9.57
N LEU A 132 11.07 -8.63 9.74
CA LEU A 132 10.45 -9.89 10.16
C LEU A 132 10.78 -11.05 9.22
N VAL A 133 10.67 -10.81 7.91
CA VAL A 133 10.96 -11.82 6.89
C VAL A 133 12.44 -12.23 6.86
N GLN A 134 13.35 -11.35 7.32
CA GLN A 134 14.77 -11.65 7.43
C GLN A 134 15.16 -12.31 8.76
N SER A 135 14.49 -11.94 9.85
CA SER A 135 14.89 -12.36 11.21
C SER A 135 14.12 -13.57 11.73
N SER A 136 12.88 -13.80 11.27
CA SER A 136 12.06 -14.90 11.76
C SER A 136 12.49 -16.24 11.12
N PRO A 137 12.59 -17.32 11.92
CA PRO A 137 12.87 -18.66 11.40
C PRO A 137 11.70 -19.24 10.57
N THR A 138 10.52 -18.63 10.62
CA THR A 138 9.35 -19.07 9.87
C THR A 138 9.47 -18.82 8.37
N PHE A 139 10.40 -17.94 7.96
CA PHE A 139 10.62 -17.59 6.56
C PHE A 139 11.99 -18.07 6.08
N LYS A 140 12.05 -18.45 4.81
CA LYS A 140 13.28 -18.87 4.14
C LYS A 140 13.46 -18.12 2.83
N ARG A 141 14.72 -17.91 2.46
CA ARG A 141 15.13 -17.27 1.21
C ARG A 141 15.24 -18.29 0.06
N PHE A 142 14.70 -17.95 -1.12
CA PHE A 142 14.55 -18.87 -2.27
C PHE A 142 15.37 -18.51 -3.51
N ASP A 143 15.98 -17.32 -3.58
CA ASP A 143 16.75 -16.85 -4.73
C ASP A 143 18.20 -17.38 -4.81
N ASN A 144 18.73 -17.98 -3.74
CA ASN A 144 20.15 -18.33 -3.60
C ASN A 144 20.44 -19.82 -3.35
N VAL A 145 19.68 -20.74 -3.96
CA VAL A 145 19.86 -22.20 -3.78
C VAL A 145 21.23 -22.70 -4.26
N GLY A 146 21.83 -22.03 -5.26
CA GLY A 146 23.15 -22.39 -5.83
C GLY A 146 24.25 -21.34 -5.70
N ASN A 147 23.96 -20.13 -5.19
CA ASN A 147 24.97 -19.10 -4.96
C ASN A 147 24.57 -18.19 -3.77
N PRO A 148 24.99 -18.54 -2.54
CA PRO A 148 24.68 -17.78 -1.33
C PRO A 148 25.17 -16.32 -1.36
N ASP A 149 26.26 -16.05 -2.06
CA ASP A 149 26.97 -14.76 -2.09
C ASP A 149 26.47 -13.79 -3.16
N ALA A 150 25.47 -14.17 -3.96
CA ALA A 150 24.86 -13.27 -4.93
C ALA A 150 24.16 -12.09 -4.20
N HIS A 151 24.82 -10.94 -4.19
CA HIS A 151 24.31 -9.70 -3.62
C HIS A 151 23.16 -9.15 -4.47
N ARG A 152 21.93 -9.43 -4.03
CA ARG A 152 20.72 -8.75 -4.53
C ARG A 152 20.26 -7.67 -3.57
N ARG A 153 19.74 -6.59 -4.13
CA ARG A 153 19.04 -5.54 -3.39
C ARG A 153 17.93 -6.18 -2.57
N LEU A 154 17.74 -5.73 -1.33
CA LEU A 154 16.76 -6.33 -0.42
C LEU A 154 15.36 -6.43 -1.04
N ALA A 155 14.94 -5.42 -1.79
CA ALA A 155 13.64 -5.37 -2.46
C ALA A 155 13.41 -6.51 -3.45
N ASP A 156 14.48 -7.06 -4.03
CA ASP A 156 14.41 -8.06 -5.10
C ASP A 156 14.75 -9.49 -4.59
N ARG A 157 14.96 -9.65 -3.28
CA ARG A 157 15.20 -10.96 -2.65
C ARG A 157 13.90 -11.74 -2.55
N LEU A 158 13.95 -13.04 -2.85
CA LEU A 158 12.78 -13.92 -2.83
C LEU A 158 12.66 -14.65 -1.49
N TYR A 159 11.49 -14.57 -0.88
CA TYR A 159 11.16 -15.24 0.37
C TYR A 159 9.89 -16.09 0.25
N GLY A 160 9.79 -17.09 1.11
CA GLY A 160 8.62 -17.95 1.27
C GLY A 160 8.61 -18.57 2.66
N LEU A 161 7.64 -19.44 2.92
CA LEU A 161 7.59 -20.17 4.19
C LEU A 161 8.73 -21.19 4.29
N ALA A 162 9.28 -21.37 5.49
CA ALA A 162 10.43 -22.24 5.71
C ALA A 162 10.15 -23.73 5.49
N ASP A 163 8.89 -24.14 5.63
CA ASP A 163 8.40 -25.51 5.38
C ASP A 163 8.27 -25.84 3.88
N TRP A 164 8.35 -24.86 3.00
CA TRP A 164 8.22 -25.07 1.56
C TRP A 164 9.45 -25.72 0.94
N LYS A 165 9.19 -26.59 -0.05
CA LYS A 165 10.24 -27.17 -0.89
C LYS A 165 10.98 -26.08 -1.65
N VAL A 166 12.29 -26.25 -1.77
CA VAL A 166 13.20 -25.27 -2.38
C VAL A 166 12.86 -24.95 -3.84
N GLU A 167 12.31 -25.93 -4.56
CA GLU A 167 11.95 -25.81 -5.98
C GLU A 167 10.51 -25.31 -6.22
N LYS A 168 9.92 -24.60 -5.25
CA LYS A 168 8.53 -24.14 -5.39
C LYS A 168 8.39 -23.19 -6.59
N PRO A 169 7.46 -23.45 -7.52
CA PRO A 169 7.33 -22.64 -8.73
C PRO A 169 6.91 -21.21 -8.39
N ARG A 170 7.48 -20.27 -9.15
CA ARG A 170 7.12 -18.86 -9.07
C ARG A 170 5.87 -18.60 -9.92
N ARG A 171 4.87 -17.96 -9.33
CA ARG A 171 3.65 -17.49 -10.02
C ARG A 171 3.84 -16.08 -10.57
N ASP A 172 2.98 -15.71 -11.51
CA ASP A 172 2.93 -14.35 -12.04
C ASP A 172 2.41 -13.36 -11.00
N VAL A 173 2.91 -12.12 -11.01
CA VAL A 173 2.54 -11.10 -10.01
C VAL A 173 1.05 -10.78 -10.03
N GLN A 174 0.39 -10.80 -11.20
CA GLN A 174 -1.05 -10.56 -11.30
C GLN A 174 -1.85 -11.70 -10.66
N GLU A 175 -1.46 -12.94 -10.91
CA GLU A 175 -2.09 -14.12 -10.29
C GLU A 175 -1.93 -14.09 -8.76
N MET A 176 -0.75 -13.68 -8.28
CA MET A 176 -0.51 -13.54 -6.84
C MET A 176 -1.37 -12.45 -6.22
N ASP A 177 -1.51 -11.29 -6.88
CA ASP A 177 -2.35 -10.18 -6.40
C ASP A 177 -3.83 -10.59 -6.26
N GLU A 178 -4.37 -11.34 -7.22
CA GLU A 178 -5.73 -11.87 -7.15
C GLU A 178 -5.92 -12.83 -5.97
N ARG A 179 -4.96 -13.72 -5.72
CA ARG A 179 -5.02 -14.68 -4.60
C ARG A 179 -4.91 -14.02 -3.24
N VAL A 180 -4.16 -12.94 -3.12
CA VAL A 180 -4.08 -12.15 -1.88
C VAL A 180 -5.46 -11.63 -1.49
N LYS A 181 -6.38 -11.42 -2.44
CA LYS A 181 -7.76 -11.00 -2.16
C LYS A 181 -8.56 -12.02 -1.32
N ALA A 182 -8.13 -13.29 -1.29
CA ALA A 182 -8.70 -14.33 -0.45
C ALA A 182 -8.30 -14.23 1.04
N VAL A 183 -7.27 -13.43 1.38
CA VAL A 183 -6.88 -13.17 2.76
C VAL A 183 -7.82 -12.12 3.36
N SER A 184 -8.44 -12.45 4.50
CA SER A 184 -9.28 -11.54 5.27
C SER A 184 -8.49 -10.33 5.76
N PHE A 185 -9.17 -9.20 5.87
CA PHE A 185 -8.58 -8.00 6.47
C PHE A 185 -8.30 -8.24 7.95
N LYS A 186 -7.14 -7.78 8.42
CA LYS A 186 -6.82 -7.81 9.85
C LYS A 186 -7.52 -6.63 10.54
N ALA A 187 -8.32 -6.92 11.57
CA ALA A 187 -8.97 -5.90 12.40
C ALA A 187 -7.92 -4.93 13.00
N ARG A 188 -8.23 -3.62 12.98
CA ARG A 188 -7.32 -2.54 13.38
C ARG A 188 -7.39 -2.33 14.91
N ASP A 189 -6.24 -2.26 15.58
CA ASP A 189 -6.14 -1.53 16.85
C ASP A 189 -5.78 -0.07 16.50
N THR A 190 -6.79 0.77 16.34
CA THR A 190 -6.64 2.22 16.23
C THR A 190 -6.65 2.85 17.60
N ARG A 191 -5.50 3.39 18.00
CA ARG A 191 -5.44 4.35 19.10
C ARG A 191 -5.26 5.72 18.49
N MET A 192 -6.09 6.66 18.95
CA MET A 192 -5.87 8.08 18.69
C MET A 192 -4.61 8.49 19.45
N VAL A 193 -3.64 9.09 18.76
CA VAL A 193 -2.43 9.59 19.40
C VAL A 193 -2.23 11.05 19.01
N GLY A 194 -2.10 11.93 20.01
CA GLY A 194 -1.83 13.35 19.81
C GLY A 194 -3.07 14.23 19.59
N CYS A 195 -2.84 15.53 19.39
CA CYS A 195 -3.87 16.54 19.14
C CYS A 195 -4.29 16.63 17.66
N THR A 196 -3.66 15.87 16.76
CA THR A 196 -3.88 15.93 15.29
C THR A 196 -4.88 14.89 14.76
N GLY A 197 -5.34 13.94 15.59
CA GLY A 197 -6.38 12.99 15.20
C GLY A 197 -5.94 11.83 14.31
N ASP A 198 -4.65 11.70 14.00
CA ASP A 198 -4.15 10.62 13.13
C ASP A 198 -4.25 9.25 13.81
N ALA A 199 -4.92 8.31 13.16
CA ALA A 199 -5.08 6.95 13.66
C ALA A 199 -3.87 6.07 13.26
N GLN A 200 -3.04 5.68 14.24
CA GLN A 200 -1.93 4.76 13.99
C GLN A 200 -2.43 3.31 13.84
N ILE A 201 -1.87 2.52 12.90
CA ILE A 201 -2.03 1.05 12.95
C ILE A 201 -1.14 0.52 14.06
N VAL A 202 -1.74 0.12 15.17
CA VAL A 202 -1.07 -0.68 16.20
C VAL A 202 -1.22 -2.16 15.80
N ILE A 203 -0.18 -2.72 15.18
CA ILE A 203 -0.08 -4.16 14.93
C ILE A 203 1.19 -4.69 15.61
N SER A 204 1.08 -5.75 16.41
CA SER A 204 2.25 -6.38 17.03
C SER A 204 3.11 -7.11 15.99
N ASN A 205 4.37 -7.40 16.30
CA ASN A 205 5.23 -8.18 15.40
C ASN A 205 4.68 -9.60 15.17
N VAL A 206 4.12 -10.22 16.22
CA VAL A 206 3.51 -11.56 16.15
C VAL A 206 2.30 -11.56 15.21
N GLU A 207 1.45 -10.54 15.28
CA GLU A 207 0.29 -10.44 14.39
C GLU A 207 0.66 -10.10 12.96
N LEU A 208 1.65 -9.22 12.76
CA LEU A 208 2.16 -8.90 11.44
C LEU A 208 2.79 -10.13 10.79
N GLU A 209 3.51 -10.94 11.56
CA GLU A 209 4.05 -12.22 11.11
C GLU A 209 2.94 -13.21 10.74
N LYS A 210 1.89 -13.36 11.55
CA LYS A 210 0.70 -14.16 11.21
C LYS A 210 0.07 -13.71 9.89
N LEU A 211 -0.04 -12.40 9.65
CA LEU A 211 -0.56 -11.86 8.40
C LEU A 211 0.35 -12.20 7.20
N ILE A 212 1.66 -12.05 7.35
CA ILE A 212 2.65 -12.45 6.32
C ILE A 212 2.49 -13.94 5.99
N ILE A 213 2.32 -14.80 6.99
CA ILE A 213 2.09 -16.24 6.79
C ILE A 213 0.79 -16.48 6.01
N ARG A 214 -0.31 -15.80 6.35
CA ARG A 214 -1.58 -15.90 5.60
C ARG A 214 -1.42 -15.47 4.14
N VAL A 215 -0.69 -14.38 3.89
CA VAL A 215 -0.37 -13.91 2.54
C VAL A 215 0.41 -14.97 1.76
N PHE A 216 1.45 -15.56 2.35
CA PHE A 216 2.20 -16.63 1.69
C PHE A 216 1.35 -17.89 1.44
N LYS A 217 0.51 -18.29 2.41
CA LYS A 217 -0.41 -19.42 2.23
C LYS A 217 -1.39 -19.19 1.07
N ALA A 218 -1.94 -17.98 0.94
CA ALA A 218 -2.86 -17.64 -0.13
C ALA A 218 -2.19 -17.57 -1.50
N VAL A 219 -1.01 -16.94 -1.58
CA VAL A 219 -0.24 -16.81 -2.82
C VAL A 219 0.32 -18.16 -3.28
N ASP A 220 0.71 -19.02 -2.33
CA ASP A 220 1.27 -20.33 -2.59
C ASP A 220 2.48 -20.28 -3.56
N SER A 221 3.36 -19.29 -3.38
CA SER A 221 4.54 -19.08 -4.22
C SER A 221 5.57 -18.18 -3.53
N PRO A 222 6.89 -18.34 -3.78
CA PRO A 222 7.90 -17.41 -3.30
C PRO A 222 7.72 -16.00 -3.89
N VAL A 223 7.81 -14.98 -3.04
CA VAL A 223 7.53 -13.58 -3.39
C VAL A 223 8.75 -12.71 -3.12
N ASP A 224 9.01 -11.72 -3.97
CA ASP A 224 10.04 -10.72 -3.70
C ASP A 224 9.59 -9.74 -2.60
N VAL A 225 10.54 -9.20 -1.84
CA VAL A 225 10.23 -8.32 -0.69
C VAL A 225 9.39 -7.09 -1.10
N ARG A 226 9.59 -6.55 -2.31
CA ARG A 226 8.81 -5.42 -2.81
C ARG A 226 7.34 -5.77 -2.97
N SER A 227 7.04 -6.85 -3.69
CA SER A 227 5.68 -7.34 -3.90
C SER A 227 5.03 -7.77 -2.58
N LEU A 228 5.79 -8.45 -1.71
CA LEU A 228 5.31 -8.88 -0.40
C LEU A 228 4.87 -7.71 0.50
N ARG A 229 5.64 -6.60 0.53
CA ARG A 229 5.23 -5.40 1.25
C ARG A 229 3.88 -4.89 0.75
N SER A 230 3.71 -4.82 -0.57
CA SER A 230 2.46 -4.39 -1.20
C SER A 230 1.28 -5.29 -0.82
N PHE A 231 1.47 -6.61 -0.89
CA PHE A 231 0.42 -7.58 -0.56
C PHE A 231 0.02 -7.54 0.91
N VAL A 232 0.97 -7.45 1.82
CA VAL A 232 0.68 -7.38 3.27
C VAL A 232 0.00 -6.06 3.61
N MET A 233 0.47 -4.95 3.03
CA MET A 233 -0.14 -3.64 3.24
C MET A 233 -1.56 -3.56 2.66
N SER A 234 -1.84 -4.23 1.53
CA SER A 234 -3.20 -4.26 0.96
C SER A 234 -4.21 -5.04 1.80
N ARG A 235 -3.75 -5.84 2.78
CA ARG A 235 -4.60 -6.58 3.74
C ARG A 235 -4.72 -5.89 5.10
N LEU A 236 -4.10 -4.73 5.26
CA LEU A 236 -4.25 -3.87 6.42
C LEU A 236 -5.20 -2.72 6.05
N PRO A 237 -6.30 -2.52 6.80
CA PRO A 237 -7.15 -1.36 6.58
C PRO A 237 -6.42 -0.08 7.02
N ILE A 238 -6.00 0.77 6.08
CA ILE A 238 -5.62 2.18 6.32
C ILE A 238 -6.52 3.06 5.48
N MET A 239 -7.32 3.92 6.13
CA MET A 239 -7.56 5.28 5.63
C MET A 239 -6.56 6.18 6.39
N ASP A 240 -5.79 7.08 5.79
CA ASP A 240 -5.85 7.77 4.49
C ASP A 240 -4.46 7.82 3.81
N ILE A 241 -4.38 7.80 2.47
CA ILE A 241 -4.35 8.97 1.55
C ILE A 241 -4.47 8.39 0.12
N HIS A 242 -5.56 8.69 -0.60
CA HIS A 242 -5.81 8.36 -2.01
C HIS A 242 -5.35 6.97 -2.53
N LEU A 243 -6.23 5.97 -2.42
CA LEU A 243 -6.30 4.92 -3.44
C LEU A 243 -6.89 5.55 -4.71
N VAL A 244 -6.04 6.21 -5.52
CA VAL A 244 -6.41 6.56 -6.89
C VAL A 244 -6.59 5.25 -7.66
N PRO A 245 -7.74 5.02 -8.30
CA PRO A 245 -7.94 3.87 -9.16
C PRO A 245 -6.86 3.81 -10.23
N VAL A 246 -6.22 2.65 -10.39
CA VAL A 246 -5.47 2.35 -11.61
C VAL A 246 -6.52 2.08 -12.70
N GLY A 247 -7.05 3.16 -13.27
CA GLY A 247 -8.05 3.16 -14.34
C GLY A 247 -9.26 4.02 -14.02
N GLY A 248 -9.29 5.23 -14.56
CA GLY A 248 -10.48 6.08 -14.64
C GLY A 248 -10.38 6.95 -15.90
N PRO A 249 -11.47 7.11 -16.68
CA PRO A 249 -11.47 7.88 -17.92
C PRO A 249 -11.42 9.40 -17.65
N ALA A 250 -11.12 10.15 -18.71
CA ALA A 250 -11.02 11.60 -18.75
C ALA A 250 -12.39 12.32 -18.72
N ASP A 251 -12.31 13.63 -18.45
CA ASP A 251 -13.30 14.72 -18.63
C ASP A 251 -14.29 14.93 -17.45
N ASP A 252 -14.71 16.14 -17.02
CA ASP A 252 -14.59 17.52 -17.54
C ASP A 252 -14.78 18.60 -16.42
N GLU A 253 -14.28 19.80 -16.74
CA GLU A 253 -14.60 21.21 -16.37
C GLU A 253 -15.11 21.73 -14.99
N ASP A 254 -14.54 22.92 -14.70
CA ASP A 254 -14.95 24.07 -13.86
C ASP A 254 -14.87 23.96 -12.33
N ASP A 255 -13.89 24.67 -11.72
CA ASP A 255 -14.22 25.61 -10.65
C ASP A 255 -13.10 26.61 -10.33
N ARG A 256 -13.48 27.87 -10.07
CA ARG A 256 -12.58 28.97 -9.69
C ARG A 256 -12.38 28.95 -8.17
N MET A 257 -11.13 28.88 -7.72
CA MET A 257 -10.80 28.85 -6.29
C MET A 257 -11.03 30.22 -5.63
N HIS A 258 -12.02 30.30 -4.72
CA HIS A 258 -12.14 31.38 -3.73
C HIS A 258 -11.25 31.06 -2.53
N PHE A 259 -10.30 31.96 -2.21
CA PHE A 259 -9.52 31.90 -0.97
C PHE A 259 -10.30 32.62 0.13
N GLU A 260 -10.78 31.87 1.13
CA GLU A 260 -11.27 32.42 2.39
C GLU A 260 -10.53 31.71 3.54
N PHE A 261 -9.85 32.48 4.40
CA PHE A 261 -9.19 31.94 5.60
C PHE A 261 -10.27 31.60 6.63
N THR A 262 -10.82 30.39 6.58
CA THR A 262 -11.73 29.88 7.61
C THR A 262 -10.95 29.45 8.85
N ASP A 263 -11.35 29.94 10.02
CA ASP A 263 -10.81 29.52 11.32
C ASP A 263 -11.11 28.02 11.54
N HIS A 264 -10.09 27.18 11.57
CA HIS A 264 -10.21 25.71 11.66
C HIS A 264 -10.48 25.18 13.08
N ARG A 265 -10.83 26.05 14.03
CA ARG A 265 -11.17 25.61 15.39
C ARG A 265 -12.56 24.98 15.37
N GLY A 266 -12.65 23.72 15.79
CA GLY A 266 -13.94 23.04 15.96
C GLY A 266 -14.83 23.83 16.91
N THR A 267 -16.02 24.21 16.43
CA THR A 267 -17.03 24.86 17.24
C THR A 267 -17.76 23.81 18.09
N PRO A 268 -18.38 24.19 19.22
CA PRO A 268 -19.24 23.29 19.98
C PRO A 268 -20.39 22.71 19.17
N GLU A 269 -20.82 23.40 18.11
CA GLU A 269 -21.83 22.93 17.16
C GLU A 269 -21.29 21.81 16.26
N ASP A 270 -20.02 21.89 15.83
CA ASP A 270 -19.35 20.79 15.10
C ASP A 270 -19.23 19.52 15.95
N ASP A 271 -19.01 19.65 17.25
CA ASP A 271 -18.94 18.50 18.16
C ASP A 271 -20.31 17.88 18.40
N LEU A 272 -21.38 18.70 18.44
CA LEU A 272 -22.75 18.21 18.49
C LEU A 272 -23.11 17.47 17.18
N LEU A 273 -22.83 18.06 16.02
CA LEU A 273 -23.06 17.45 14.71
C LEU A 273 -22.29 16.14 14.54
N LYS A 274 -21.03 16.05 15.02
CA LYS A 274 -20.28 14.79 15.06
C LYS A 274 -20.98 13.73 15.92
N SER A 275 -21.48 14.12 17.10
CA SER A 275 -22.18 13.18 18.00
C SER A 275 -23.51 12.69 17.44
N GLU A 276 -24.22 13.53 16.69
CA GLU A 276 -25.45 13.19 16.00
C GLU A 276 -25.17 12.27 14.80
N GLY A 277 -24.17 12.60 13.98
CA GLY A 277 -23.70 11.73 12.89
C GLY A 277 -23.25 10.35 13.39
N GLU A 278 -22.49 10.30 14.49
CA GLU A 278 -22.08 9.06 15.15
C GLU A 278 -23.27 8.21 15.62
N ARG A 279 -24.37 8.85 16.03
CA ARG A 279 -25.58 8.16 16.47
C ARG A 279 -26.46 7.72 15.29
N GLU A 280 -26.48 8.50 14.22
CA GLU A 280 -27.12 8.13 12.96
C GLU A 280 -26.41 6.95 12.32
N ALA A 281 -25.07 6.91 12.37
CA ALA A 281 -24.22 5.80 11.92
C ALA A 281 -24.63 4.44 12.52
N ILE A 282 -25.11 4.43 13.76
CA ILE A 282 -25.62 3.22 14.43
C ILE A 282 -26.94 2.75 13.79
N GLY A 283 -27.79 3.68 13.34
CA GLY A 283 -29.07 3.37 12.68
C GLY A 283 -28.91 2.66 11.34
N TYR A 284 -27.83 2.92 10.60
CA TYR A 284 -27.54 2.25 9.33
C TYR A 284 -27.27 0.74 9.47
N VAL A 285 -27.01 0.23 10.69
CA VAL A 285 -26.75 -1.20 10.91
C VAL A 285 -27.97 -2.05 10.59
N ASP A 286 -29.15 -1.66 11.06
CA ASP A 286 -30.38 -2.43 10.83
C ASP A 286 -30.78 -2.37 9.35
N ASP A 287 -30.60 -1.22 8.69
CA ASP A 287 -30.83 -1.05 7.26
C ASP A 287 -29.87 -1.89 6.41
N PHE A 288 -28.59 -1.94 6.79
CA PHE A 288 -27.60 -2.78 6.14
C PHE A 288 -27.95 -4.27 6.26
N LEU A 289 -28.32 -4.74 7.45
CA LEU A 289 -28.72 -6.14 7.68
C LEU A 289 -30.03 -6.48 6.95
N ALA A 290 -30.99 -5.56 6.90
CA ALA A 290 -32.22 -5.73 6.13
C ALA A 290 -31.93 -5.81 4.62
N THR A 291 -31.00 -5.01 4.12
CA THR A 291 -30.58 -5.04 2.70
C THR A 291 -29.87 -6.34 2.37
N LEU A 292 -29.00 -6.82 3.26
CA LEU A 292 -28.40 -8.15 3.16
C LEU A 292 -29.47 -9.26 3.13
N SER A 293 -30.47 -9.22 4.01
CA SER A 293 -31.58 -10.19 4.00
C SER A 293 -32.38 -10.17 2.69
N LYS A 294 -32.65 -8.98 2.15
CA LYS A 294 -33.29 -8.83 0.83
C LYS A 294 -32.43 -9.40 -0.30
N SER A 295 -31.10 -9.28 -0.23
CA SER A 295 -30.17 -9.78 -1.25
C SER A 295 -30.20 -11.32 -1.42
N VAL A 296 -30.57 -12.04 -0.36
CA VAL A 296 -30.78 -13.51 -0.38
C VAL A 296 -32.24 -13.90 -0.61
N ARG A 297 -33.08 -12.94 -1.02
CA ARG A 297 -34.49 -13.13 -1.38
C ARG A 297 -35.31 -13.82 -0.26
N GLY A 298 -35.02 -13.49 1.00
CA GLY A 298 -35.76 -14.02 2.15
C GLY A 298 -35.50 -15.49 2.48
N LYS A 299 -34.45 -16.11 1.95
CA LYS A 299 -34.05 -17.48 2.34
C LYS A 299 -33.23 -17.44 3.63
N GLU A 300 -33.86 -17.75 4.77
CA GLU A 300 -33.26 -17.73 6.11
C GLU A 300 -31.92 -18.49 6.16
N LYS A 301 -31.88 -19.77 5.78
CA LYS A 301 -30.63 -20.56 5.77
C LYS A 301 -29.50 -20.00 4.87
N GLN A 302 -29.82 -19.14 3.90
CA GLN A 302 -28.80 -18.46 3.09
C GLN A 302 -28.36 -17.15 3.75
N TYR A 303 -29.30 -16.44 4.38
CA TYR A 303 -29.02 -15.27 5.22
C TYR A 303 -28.10 -15.65 6.37
N ASP A 304 -28.40 -16.71 7.10
CA ASP A 304 -27.61 -17.23 8.22
C ASP A 304 -26.17 -17.52 7.83
N ARG A 305 -25.98 -18.20 6.69
CA ARG A 305 -24.65 -18.46 6.14
C ARG A 305 -23.93 -17.17 5.75
N MET A 306 -24.65 -16.22 5.16
CA MET A 306 -24.07 -14.92 4.79
C MET A 306 -23.67 -14.10 6.03
N ILE A 307 -24.44 -14.17 7.11
CA ILE A 307 -24.15 -13.53 8.40
C ILE A 307 -22.92 -14.19 9.05
N ASN A 308 -22.83 -15.51 9.00
CA ASN A 308 -21.65 -16.24 9.46
C ASN A 308 -20.39 -15.88 8.62
N VAL A 309 -20.52 -15.72 7.30
CA VAL A 309 -19.44 -15.21 6.44
C VAL A 309 -19.07 -13.77 6.78
N LEU A 310 -20.04 -12.88 7.03
CA LEU A 310 -19.79 -11.51 7.48
C LEU A 310 -19.00 -11.49 8.80
N TRP A 311 -19.41 -12.33 9.75
CA TRP A 311 -18.77 -12.47 11.05
C TRP A 311 -17.31 -12.93 10.94
N HIS A 312 -17.08 -14.04 10.23
CA HIS A 312 -15.75 -14.61 10.11
C HIS A 312 -14.86 -13.80 9.17
N CYS A 313 -15.33 -13.34 8.01
CA CYS A 313 -14.45 -12.66 7.05
C CYS A 313 -14.16 -11.18 7.36
N TYR A 314 -15.06 -10.48 8.07
CA TYR A 314 -14.97 -9.03 8.25
C TYR A 314 -14.96 -8.57 9.71
N LEU A 315 -15.70 -9.23 10.62
CA LEU A 315 -15.88 -8.73 11.99
C LEU A 315 -14.93 -9.35 13.03
N ILE A 316 -14.38 -10.54 12.75
CA ILE A 316 -13.34 -11.19 13.57
C ILE A 316 -11.97 -11.07 12.91
N GLY A 317 -11.01 -10.47 13.63
CA GLY A 317 -9.62 -10.32 13.18
C GLY A 317 -8.76 -11.60 13.26
N ASP A 318 -9.30 -12.72 13.72
CA ASP A 318 -8.59 -14.01 13.83
C ASP A 318 -9.18 -15.14 12.98
N SER A 319 -10.02 -14.80 12.00
CA SER A 319 -10.46 -15.79 11.02
C SER A 319 -9.31 -16.24 10.11
N GLY A 320 -9.40 -17.50 9.69
CA GLY A 320 -8.50 -18.11 8.73
C GLY A 320 -8.63 -17.54 7.32
N THR A 321 -7.95 -18.16 6.37
CA THR A 321 -8.12 -17.93 4.93
C THR A 321 -9.55 -18.24 4.47
N GLN A 322 -9.97 -17.74 3.30
CA GLN A 322 -11.29 -18.06 2.74
C GLN A 322 -11.59 -19.56 2.70
N LEU A 323 -10.58 -20.39 2.39
CA LEU A 323 -10.66 -21.85 2.42
C LEU A 323 -10.92 -22.39 3.84
N GLU A 324 -10.20 -21.90 4.85
CA GLU A 324 -10.38 -22.29 6.25
C GLU A 324 -11.77 -21.85 6.76
N VAL A 325 -12.28 -20.70 6.31
CA VAL A 325 -13.66 -20.25 6.63
C VAL A 325 -14.70 -21.10 5.91
N ALA A 326 -14.48 -21.47 4.65
CA ALA A 326 -15.35 -22.34 3.89
C ALA A 326 -15.47 -23.72 4.55
N GLU A 327 -14.34 -24.30 4.99
CA GLU A 327 -14.28 -25.55 5.74
C GLU A 327 -14.99 -25.43 7.10
N MET A 328 -14.73 -24.36 7.86
CA MET A 328 -15.38 -24.09 9.15
C MET A 328 -16.91 -24.01 9.04
N LEU A 329 -17.40 -23.38 7.97
CA LEU A 329 -18.82 -23.19 7.72
C LEU A 329 -19.47 -24.35 6.94
N GLY A 330 -18.70 -25.37 6.56
CA GLY A 330 -19.19 -26.52 5.77
C GLY A 330 -19.73 -26.14 4.39
N VAL A 331 -19.18 -25.09 3.77
CA VAL A 331 -19.59 -24.55 2.46
C VAL A 331 -18.44 -24.57 1.45
N SER A 332 -18.75 -24.41 0.16
CA SER A 332 -17.72 -24.29 -0.87
C SER A 332 -17.05 -22.92 -0.84
N ASP A 333 -15.76 -22.89 -1.19
CA ASP A 333 -14.97 -21.66 -1.34
C ASP A 333 -15.62 -20.66 -2.31
N SER A 334 -16.19 -21.17 -3.42
CA SER A 334 -16.94 -20.38 -4.38
C SER A 334 -18.17 -19.68 -3.80
N LEU A 335 -18.84 -20.32 -2.83
CA LEU A 335 -20.02 -19.75 -2.17
C LEU A 335 -19.63 -18.66 -1.18
N VAL A 336 -18.52 -18.84 -0.45
CA VAL A 336 -17.94 -17.79 0.41
C VAL A 336 -17.55 -16.58 -0.43
N SER A 337 -16.90 -16.79 -1.59
CA SER A 337 -16.55 -15.72 -2.51
C SER A 337 -17.77 -14.94 -3.02
N ASP A 338 -18.86 -15.64 -3.38
CA ASP A 338 -20.12 -15.00 -3.81
C ASP A 338 -20.74 -14.15 -2.70
N TYR A 339 -20.82 -14.67 -1.47
CA TYR A 339 -21.32 -13.89 -0.33
C TYR A 339 -20.43 -12.69 -0.01
N ARG A 340 -19.10 -12.83 -0.08
CA ARG A 340 -18.17 -11.71 0.12
C ARG A 340 -18.39 -10.59 -0.90
N LYS A 341 -18.53 -10.91 -2.19
CA LYS A 341 -18.81 -9.91 -3.24
C LYS A 341 -20.10 -9.14 -2.96
N ARG A 342 -21.14 -9.84 -2.51
CA ARG A 342 -22.42 -9.20 -2.14
C ARG A 342 -22.27 -8.32 -0.91
N ILE A 343 -21.58 -8.79 0.13
CA ILE A 343 -21.30 -7.99 1.34
C ILE A 343 -20.50 -6.74 0.97
N GLU A 344 -19.43 -6.87 0.19
CA GLU A 344 -18.60 -5.75 -0.27
C GLU A 344 -19.41 -4.74 -1.09
N SER A 345 -20.27 -5.22 -2.00
CA SER A 345 -21.15 -4.35 -2.77
C SER A 345 -22.12 -3.54 -1.89
N ASN A 346 -22.61 -4.11 -0.79
CA ASN A 346 -23.48 -3.40 0.15
C ASN A 346 -22.69 -2.45 1.06
N LEU A 347 -21.50 -2.85 1.49
CA LEU A 347 -20.62 -1.98 2.28
C LEU A 347 -20.16 -0.76 1.47
N GLN A 348 -19.95 -0.90 0.17
CA GLN A 348 -19.58 0.21 -0.73
C GLN A 348 -20.71 1.23 -0.95
N GLN A 349 -21.96 0.85 -0.68
CA GLN A 349 -23.10 1.78 -0.75
C GLN A 349 -23.22 2.64 0.51
N LEU A 350 -22.51 2.29 1.59
CA LEU A 350 -22.45 3.10 2.79
C LEU A 350 -21.47 4.25 2.58
N SER A 351 -21.93 5.46 2.83
CA SER A 351 -21.12 6.67 2.85
C SER A 351 -21.16 7.24 4.25
N PHE A 352 -19.99 7.42 4.86
CA PHE A 352 -19.84 8.06 6.16
C PHE A 352 -19.07 9.36 5.97
N GLY A 353 -19.50 10.43 6.63
CA GLY A 353 -18.86 11.74 6.54
C GLY A 353 -17.53 11.79 7.30
N ASN A 354 -17.37 10.94 8.33
CA ASN A 354 -16.14 10.87 9.11
C ASN A 354 -15.78 9.44 9.58
N VAL A 355 -14.54 9.27 10.06
CA VAL A 355 -14.00 7.98 10.52
C VAL A 355 -14.69 7.46 11.77
N ASN A 356 -15.20 8.35 12.64
CA ASN A 356 -15.86 7.96 13.87
C ASN A 356 -17.23 7.35 13.61
N GLU A 357 -17.99 7.87 12.66
CA GLU A 357 -19.26 7.30 12.17
C GLU A 357 -19.05 5.87 11.69
N ALA A 358 -18.09 5.65 10.78
CA ALA A 358 -17.76 4.31 10.29
C ALA A 358 -17.38 3.34 11.43
N ARG A 359 -16.71 3.85 12.48
CA ARG A 359 -16.32 3.06 13.66
C ARG A 359 -17.52 2.72 14.56
N GLN A 360 -18.44 3.67 14.77
CA GLN A 360 -19.65 3.41 15.54
C GLN A 360 -20.54 2.40 14.81
N PHE A 361 -20.65 2.53 13.48
CA PHE A 361 -21.30 1.53 12.63
C PHE A 361 -20.64 0.15 12.77
N GLU A 362 -19.31 0.03 12.62
CA GLU A 362 -18.60 -1.24 12.76
C GLU A 362 -18.84 -1.87 14.15
N LYS A 363 -18.76 -1.06 15.21
CA LYS A 363 -18.95 -1.51 16.59
C LYS A 363 -20.38 -2.02 16.83
N ALA A 364 -21.38 -1.28 16.34
CA ALA A 364 -22.78 -1.65 16.45
C ALA A 364 -23.11 -2.89 15.60
N LEU A 365 -22.61 -2.95 14.35
CA LEU A 365 -22.73 -4.11 13.47
C LEU A 365 -22.12 -5.35 14.11
N LYS A 366 -20.94 -5.23 14.71
CA LYS A 366 -20.27 -6.33 15.42
C LYS A 366 -21.09 -6.82 16.61
N GLN A 367 -21.67 -5.94 17.41
CA GLN A 367 -22.56 -6.35 18.51
C GLN A 367 -23.82 -7.06 17.99
N ARG A 368 -24.44 -6.51 16.95
CA ARG A 368 -25.68 -7.02 16.36
C ARG A 368 -25.48 -8.40 15.72
N VAL A 369 -24.46 -8.54 14.87
CA VAL A 369 -24.12 -9.81 14.21
C VAL A 369 -23.68 -10.86 15.24
N ARG A 370 -22.93 -10.47 16.28
CA ARG A 370 -22.56 -11.39 17.36
C ARG A 370 -23.80 -12.00 18.01
N SER A 371 -24.84 -11.20 18.29
CA SER A 371 -26.09 -11.71 18.88
C SER A 371 -26.80 -12.70 17.98
N MET A 372 -26.77 -12.51 16.65
CA MET A 372 -27.39 -13.41 15.68
C MET A 372 -26.64 -14.75 15.59
N VAL A 373 -25.30 -14.72 15.55
CA VAL A 373 -24.47 -15.94 15.46
C VAL A 373 -24.49 -16.76 16.77
N THR A 374 -24.68 -16.12 17.93
CA THR A 374 -24.77 -16.84 19.22
C THR A 374 -26.09 -17.59 19.41
N ILE A 375 -27.20 -17.10 18.85
CA ILE A 375 -28.53 -17.73 18.98
C ILE A 375 -28.55 -19.10 18.29
N GLU A 376 -27.84 -19.25 17.16
CA GLU A 376 -27.75 -20.52 16.43
C GLU A 376 -27.02 -21.64 17.21
N ARG A 377 -26.11 -21.29 18.15
CA ARG A 377 -25.44 -22.30 18.98
C ARG A 377 -26.35 -22.89 20.05
N GLU A 378 -27.38 -22.17 20.48
CA GLU A 378 -28.34 -22.67 21.47
C GLU A 378 -29.46 -23.49 20.80
N GLU A 379 -29.88 -23.15 19.58
CA GLU A 379 -30.93 -23.90 18.86
C GLU A 379 -30.46 -25.23 18.25
N VAL A 380 -29.15 -25.42 18.02
CA VAL A 380 -28.59 -26.71 17.55
C VAL A 380 -28.27 -27.66 18.73
N ALA A 381 -28.35 -27.17 19.98
CA ALA A 381 -28.07 -27.94 21.20
C ALA A 381 -29.34 -28.35 21.98
N ALA A 382 -30.53 -28.03 21.47
CA ALA A 382 -31.83 -28.49 21.97
C ALA A 382 -32.48 -29.45 20.95
#